data_AF-I2Q6J3-F1
#
_entry.id   AF-I2Q6J3-F1
#
_cell.length_a   1.000
_cell.length_b   1.000
_cell.length_c   1.000
_cell.angle_alpha   90.00
_cell.angle_beta   90.00
_cell.angle_gamma   90.00
#
_symmetry.space_group_name_H-M   'P 1'
#
loop_
_entity.id
_entity.type
_entity.pdbx_description
1 polymer ?
#
loop_
_entity_poly.entity_id
_entity_poly.type
_entity_poly.pdbx_seq_one_letter_code
_entity_poly.pdbx_strand_id
1 'polypeptide(L)' 'MEQKQPDNFTLRDEIITAFRPIELLFKIMDTSSVEIYGELTRSYAEVGITLCQNFRQKLDAILNLQTGSNSNDQR' A
#
# COMPACT_ATOMS: atom_id res chain seq x y z
N MET A 1 -19.04 24.65 7.31
CA MET A 1 -18.10 24.18 6.28
C MET A 1 -18.42 22.72 6.03
N GLU A 2 -19.03 22.39 4.90
CA GLU A 2 -19.28 21.00 4.53
C GLU A 2 -17.92 20.32 4.32
N GLN A 3 -17.61 19.33 5.16
CA GLN A 3 -16.44 18.48 4.96
C GLN A 3 -16.73 17.66 3.71
N LYS A 4 -16.17 18.10 2.57
CA LYS A 4 -16.20 17.34 1.33
C LYS A 4 -15.48 16.03 1.61
N GLN A 5 -16.21 14.92 1.67
CA GLN A 5 -15.60 13.60 1.81
C GLN A 5 -14.54 13.47 0.71
N PRO A 6 -13.29 13.09 1.06
CA PRO A 6 -12.27 12.88 0.05
C PRO A 6 -12.79 11.83 -0.93
N ASP A 7 -12.69 12.12 -2.22
CA ASP A 7 -13.03 11.11 -3.22
C ASP A 7 -12.12 9.89 -3.05
N ASN A 8 -12.61 8.72 -3.47
CA ASN A 8 -11.88 7.45 -3.29
C ASN A 8 -10.48 7.47 -3.93
N PHE A 9 -10.25 8.32 -4.93
CA PHE A 9 -8.94 8.51 -5.57
C PHE A 9 -7.97 9.26 -4.65
N THR A 10 -8.41 10.36 -4.05
CA THR A 10 -7.63 11.16 -3.10
C THR A 10 -7.29 10.35 -1.87
N LEU A 11 -8.27 9.61 -1.33
CA LEU A 11 -8.06 8.72 -0.19
C LEU A 11 -7.05 7.61 -0.50
N ARG A 12 -7.12 7.02 -1.71
CA ARG A 12 -6.14 6.03 -2.17
C ARG A 12 -4.72 6.59 -2.15
N ASP A 13 -4.54 7.76 -2.74
CA ASP A 13 -3.22 8.38 -2.90
C ASP A 13 -2.64 8.82 -1.55
N GLU A 14 -3.46 9.34 -0.64
CA GLU A 14 -3.06 9.67 0.74
C GLU A 14 -2.57 8.43 1.49
N ILE A 15 -3.33 7.33 1.43
CA ILE A 15 -2.96 6.07 2.08
C ILE A 15 -1.66 5.51 1.46
N ILE A 16 -1.54 5.46 0.13
CA ILE A 16 -0.31 4.98 -0.54
C ILE A 16 0.89 5.85 -0.15
N THR A 17 0.70 7.16 -0.07
CA THR A 17 1.76 8.11 0.29
C THR A 17 2.20 7.90 1.75
N ALA A 18 1.25 7.72 2.68
CA ALA A 18 1.55 7.44 4.08
C ALA A 18 2.32 6.12 4.28
N PHE A 19 2.06 5.10 3.45
CA PHE A 19 2.75 3.80 3.52
C PHE A 19 4.09 3.74 2.76
N ARG A 20 4.39 4.72 1.90
CA ARG A 20 5.63 4.75 1.10
C ARG A 20 6.92 4.65 1.93
N PRO A 21 7.07 5.28 3.12
CA PRO A 21 8.29 5.16 3.92
C PRO A 21 8.58 3.71 4.34
N ILE A 22 7.55 2.93 4.66
CA ILE A 22 7.67 1.52 5.05
C ILE A 22 8.14 0.68 3.87
N GLU A 23 7.57 0.89 2.68
CA GLU A 23 8.04 0.20 1.47
C GLU A 23 9.49 0.56 1.13
N LEU A 24 9.87 1.83 1.30
CA LEU A 24 11.24 2.29 1.06
C LEU A 24 12.22 1.61 2.03
N LEU A 25 11.84 1.44 3.30
CA LEU A 25 12.65 0.71 4.28
C LEU A 25 12.95 -0.72 3.79
N PHE A 26 11.92 -1.46 3.36
CA PHE A 26 12.13 -2.82 2.85
C PHE A 26 12.99 -2.85 1.58
N LYS A 27 12.87 -1.87 0.69
CA LYS A 27 13.75 -1.74 -0.49
C LYS A 27 15.22 -1.51 -0.10
N ILE A 28 15.47 -0.68 0.92
CA ILE A 28 16.83 -0.46 1.43
C ILE A 28 17.38 -1.77 2.03
N MET A 29 16.57 -2.49 2.80
CA MET A 29 16.93 -3.78 3.36
C MET A 29 17.27 -4.82 2.27
N ASP A 30 16.54 -4.82 1.16
CA ASP A 30 16.80 -5.71 0.01
C ASP A 30 18.18 -5.44 -0.64
N THR A 31 18.56 -4.16 -0.72
CA THR A 31 19.85 -3.74 -1.29
C THR A 31 21.05 -3.91 -0.34
N SER A 32 20.82 -4.38 0.89
CA SER A 32 21.89 -4.49 1.89
C SER A 32 22.95 -5.52 1.49
N SER A 33 24.23 -5.24 1.79
CA SER A 33 25.36 -6.15 1.56
C SER A 33 25.17 -7.45 2.34
N VAL A 34 25.69 -8.57 1.83
CA VAL A 34 25.61 -9.90 2.46
C VAL A 34 26.51 -10.03 3.70
N GLU A 35 27.38 -9.06 3.93
CA GLU A 35 28.34 -9.08 5.04
C GLU A 35 27.64 -8.84 6.38
N ILE A 36 27.59 -9.90 7.21
CA ILE A 36 27.06 -9.96 8.59
C ILE A 36 25.58 -9.49 8.69
N TYR A 37 24.68 -10.45 8.97
CA TYR A 37 23.21 -10.25 8.98
C TYR A 37 22.56 -9.87 7.65
N GLY A 38 23.32 -9.73 6.55
CA GLY A 38 22.77 -9.37 5.24
C GLY A 38 21.71 -10.32 4.69
N GLU A 39 21.87 -11.64 4.88
CA GLU A 39 20.87 -12.63 4.47
C GLU A 39 19.57 -12.53 5.28
N LEU A 40 19.68 -12.30 6.59
CA LEU A 40 18.53 -12.09 7.46
C LEU A 40 17.80 -10.79 7.10
N THR A 41 18.54 -9.70 6.89
CA THR A 41 18.00 -8.40 6.46
C THR A 41 17.28 -8.51 5.12
N ARG A 42 17.84 -9.23 4.14
CA ARG A 42 17.18 -9.51 2.85
C ARG A 42 15.93 -10.37 2.99
N SER A 43 15.97 -11.40 3.85
CA SER A 43 14.78 -12.23 4.11
C SER A 43 13.62 -11.40 4.67
N TYR A 44 13.90 -10.48 5.60
CA TYR A 44 12.89 -9.53 6.07
C TYR A 44 12.42 -8.55 4.99
N ALA A 45 13.34 -8.12 4.11
CA ALA A 45 13.00 -7.27 2.98
C ALA A 45 12.01 -7.95 2.02
N GLU A 46 12.24 -9.21 1.67
CA GLU A 46 11.38 -9.98 0.78
C GLU A 46 9.95 -10.11 1.33
N VAL A 47 9.83 -10.45 2.62
CA VAL A 47 8.54 -10.50 3.32
C VAL A 47 7.87 -9.14 3.31
N GLY A 48 8.60 -8.07 3.66
CA GLY A 48 8.07 -6.72 3.72
C GLY A 48 7.59 -6.19 2.37
N ILE A 49 8.36 -6.41 1.29
CA ILE A 49 8.00 -6.04 -0.08
C ILE A 49 6.72 -6.78 -0.48
N THR A 50 6.63 -8.08 -0.21
CA THR A 50 5.44 -8.90 -0.50
C THR A 50 4.22 -8.38 0.25
N LEU A 51 4.36 -7.98 1.51
CA LEU A 51 3.28 -7.37 2.29
C LEU A 51 2.83 -6.03 1.70
N CYS A 52 3.76 -5.17 1.28
CA CYS A 52 3.45 -3.90 0.62
C CYS A 52 2.68 -4.09 -0.70
N GLN A 53 3.04 -5.10 -1.48
CA GLN A 53 2.31 -5.45 -2.71
C GLN A 53 0.89 -5.93 -2.41
N ASN A 54 0.75 -6.86 -1.46
CA ASN A 54 -0.56 -7.35 -1.02
C ASN A 54 -1.44 -6.23 -0.48
N PHE A 55 -0.86 -5.30 0.29
CA PHE A 55 -1.57 -4.13 0.82
C PHE A 55 -2.17 -3.28 -0.31
N ARG A 56 -1.38 -2.94 -1.34
CA ARG A 56 -1.86 -2.16 -2.49
C ARG A 56 -2.99 -2.86 -3.23
N GLN A 57 -2.84 -4.16 -3.51
CA GLN A 57 -3.86 -4.94 -4.20
C GLN A 57 -5.17 -4.99 -3.41
N LYS A 58 -5.11 -5.17 -2.09
CA LYS A 58 -6.29 -5.16 -1.23
C LYS A 58 -6.93 -3.79 -1.13
N LEU A 59 -6.12 -2.73 -1.01
CA LEU A 59 -6.60 -1.36 -1.00
C LEU A 59 -7.35 -1.03 -2.29
N ASP A 60 -6.76 -1.36 -3.43
CA ASP A 60 -7.37 -1.16 -4.75
C ASP A 60 -8.69 -1.92 -4.87
N ALA A 61 -8.73 -3.19 -4.43
CA ALA A 61 -9.95 -3.98 -4.45
C ALA A 61 -11.08 -3.36 -3.60
N ILE A 62 -10.75 -2.86 -2.39
CA ILE A 62 -11.73 -2.23 -1.48
C ILE A 62 -12.28 -0.94 -2.08
N LEU A 63 -11.41 -0.07 -2.61
CA LEU A 63 -11.82 1.22 -3.16
C LEU A 63 -12.58 1.08 -4.49
N ASN A 64 -12.23 0.08 -5.31
CA ASN A 64 -12.99 -0.26 -6.51
C ASN A 64 -14.37 -0.85 -6.17
N LEU A 65 -14.49 -1.65 -5.11
CA LEU A 65 -15.79 -2.16 -4.65
C LEU A 65 -16.74 -1.02 -4.25
N GLN A 66 -16.24 -0.03 -3.50
CA GLN A 66 -17.04 1.13 -3.09
C GLN A 66 -17.55 1.96 -4.27
N THR A 67 -16.78 2.00 -5.36
CA THR A 67 -17.17 2.71 -6.59
C THR A 67 -18.25 1.95 -7.37
N GLY A 68 -18.24 0.60 -7.33
CA GLY A 68 -19.27 -0.24 -7.96
C GLY A 68 -20.61 -0.30 -7.21
N SER A 69 -20.60 -0.28 -5.88
CA SER A 69 -21.82 -0.33 -5.07
C SER A 69 -22.69 0.93 -5.17
N ASN A 70 -22.09 2.11 -5.40
CA ASN A 70 -22.86 3.35 -5.58
C ASN A 70 -23.59 3.45 -6.92
N SER A 71 -23.34 2.56 -7.88
CA SER A 71 -23.92 2.63 -9.24
C SER A 71 -25.23 1.85 -9.39
N ASN A 72 -25.65 1.08 -8.39
CA ASN A 72 -26.77 0.12 -8.52
C ASN A 72 -28.08 0.53 -7.83
N ASP A 73 -28.17 1.70 -7.20
CA ASP A 73 -29.37 2.16 -6.45
C ASP A 73 -30.19 3.26 -7.15
N GLN A 74 -30.09 3.41 -8.48
CA GLN A 74 -30.84 4.42 -9.26
C GLN A 74 -31.70 3.85 -10.40
N ARG A 75 -32.28 2.65 -10.27
CA ARG A 75 -33.28 2.17 -11.23
C ARG A 75 -34.58 1.72 -10.59
#